data_AF-A0AA39P2Q9-F1
#
_entry.id   AF-A0AA39P2Q9-F1
#
_cell.length_a   1.000
_cell.length_b   1.000
_cell.length_c   1.000
_cell.angle_alpha   90.00
_cell.angle_beta   90.00
_cell.angle_gamma   90.00
#
_symmetry.space_group_name_H-M   'P 1'
#
loop_
_entity.id
_entity.type
_entity.pdbx_description
1 polymer ?
#
loop_
_entity_poly.entity_id
_entity_poly.type
_entity_poly.pdbx_seq_one_letter_code
_entity_poly.pdbx_strand_id
1 'polypeptide(L)'
;MLDGAAVPGGSKQCTLQFADGTSLSFDPSAVPPTKPFRYASDLPSLIASWDDHSPDWNPTTDYPIKIYGRPIPIRLWKDLYCRNKALPTEWKQLKHVWGLWREFMKSYQAVTPDDFWKRFSHGSGQRFSFSLISDILRNERKKDDADLARKAINEYGDRFTKEFGYAGRNGQSWVTMEDTTKIARLYRQKKGMECDND
;
A
#
# COMPACT_ATOMS: atom_id res chain seq x y z
N MET A 1 17.70 -17.02 50.19
CA MET A 1 18.22 -17.68 48.97
C MET A 1 16.99 -18.04 48.15
N LEU A 2 16.52 -17.11 47.32
CA LEU A 2 16.45 -17.19 45.84
C LEU A 2 15.48 -18.32 45.42
N ASP A 3 14.35 -18.06 44.76
CA ASP A 3 14.29 -17.42 43.44
C ASP A 3 13.10 -16.49 43.25
N GLY A 4 13.40 -15.27 42.79
CA GLY A 4 12.44 -14.42 42.11
C GLY A 4 12.27 -14.93 40.69
N ALA A 5 11.07 -15.41 40.36
CA ALA A 5 10.72 -15.75 38.99
C ALA A 5 10.85 -14.50 38.12
N ALA A 6 11.79 -14.54 37.18
CA ALA A 6 11.99 -13.52 36.17
C ALA A 6 10.71 -13.41 35.34
N VAL A 7 10.10 -12.21 35.35
CA VAL A 7 9.06 -11.81 34.40
C VAL A 7 9.70 -11.87 33.00
N PRO A 8 9.20 -12.71 32.07
CA PRO A 8 9.73 -12.71 30.71
C PRO A 8 9.40 -11.35 30.08
N GLY A 9 10.44 -10.70 29.55
CA GLY A 9 10.41 -9.35 29.00
C GLY A 9 9.19 -9.09 28.12
N GLY A 10 8.53 -7.96 28.37
CA GLY A 10 7.29 -7.59 27.72
C GLY A 10 7.38 -7.69 26.21
N SER A 11 6.66 -8.66 25.64
CA SER A 11 6.35 -8.69 24.21
C SER A 11 5.78 -7.33 23.86
N LYS A 12 6.44 -6.61 22.94
CA LYS A 12 5.86 -5.36 22.41
C LYS A 12 4.57 -5.72 21.69
N GLN A 13 3.45 -5.53 22.37
CA GLN A 13 2.12 -5.71 21.79
C GLN A 13 2.00 -4.78 20.58
N CYS A 14 1.43 -5.32 19.50
CA CYS A 14 1.08 -4.54 18.33
C CYS A 14 -0.40 -4.16 18.42
N THR A 15 -0.73 -2.92 18.05
CA THR A 15 -2.11 -2.44 18.03
C THR A 15 -2.51 -2.07 16.60
N LEU A 16 -3.63 -2.61 16.14
CA LEU A 16 -4.33 -2.22 14.91
C LEU A 16 -5.55 -1.39 15.24
N GLN A 17 -5.87 -0.41 14.40
CA GLN A 17 -7.07 0.42 14.49
C GLN A 17 -8.03 0.04 13.37
N PHE A 18 -9.29 -0.18 13.73
CA PHE A 18 -10.36 -0.55 12.81
C PHE A 18 -11.28 0.64 12.52
N ALA A 19 -12.10 0.49 11.49
CA ALA A 19 -13.04 1.48 11.03
C ALA A 19 -14.10 1.87 12.04
N ASP A 20 -14.52 0.91 12.87
CA ASP A 20 -15.49 1.06 13.95
C ASP A 20 -14.92 1.83 15.17
N GLY A 21 -13.69 2.31 15.10
CA GLY A 21 -13.00 3.01 16.17
C GLY A 21 -12.43 2.08 17.24
N THR A 22 -12.55 0.75 17.07
CA THR A 22 -11.97 -0.20 18.01
C THR A 22 -10.51 -0.49 17.70
N SER A 23 -9.76 -0.87 18.73
CA SER A 23 -8.36 -1.27 18.61
C SER A 23 -8.18 -2.74 18.97
N LEU A 24 -7.36 -3.45 18.20
CA LEU A 24 -6.95 -4.82 18.53
C LEU A 24 -5.48 -4.83 18.92
N SER A 25 -5.22 -5.11 20.19
CA SER A 25 -3.87 -5.42 20.67
C SER A 25 -3.62 -6.92 20.56
N PHE A 26 -2.52 -7.31 19.93
CA PHE A 26 -2.14 -8.70 19.72
C PHE A 26 -0.65 -8.91 19.91
N ASP A 27 -0.30 -10.15 20.27
CA ASP A 27 1.09 -10.59 20.27
C ASP A 27 1.56 -10.82 18.83
N PRO A 28 2.72 -10.30 18.41
CA PRO A 28 3.26 -10.54 17.06
C PRO A 28 3.34 -12.02 16.64
N SER A 29 3.50 -12.94 17.58
CA SER A 29 3.48 -14.39 17.33
C SER A 29 2.10 -14.94 16.94
N ALA A 30 1.02 -14.19 17.21
CA ALA A 30 -0.34 -14.57 16.83
C ALA A 30 -0.66 -14.28 15.35
N VAL A 31 0.25 -13.65 14.61
CA VAL A 31 0.08 -13.39 13.18
C VAL A 31 0.36 -14.69 12.41
N PRO A 32 -0.63 -15.28 11.73
CA PRO A 32 -0.40 -16.50 10.98
C PRO A 32 0.53 -16.22 9.77
N PRO A 33 1.34 -17.22 9.36
CA PRO A 33 2.01 -17.14 8.07
C PRO A 33 0.96 -16.96 6.96
N THR A 34 1.28 -16.11 6.00
CA THR A 34 0.41 -15.82 4.87
C THR A 34 0.14 -17.10 4.07
N LYS A 35 -1.10 -17.59 4.03
CA LYS A 35 -1.49 -18.61 3.06
C LYS A 35 -1.30 -18.04 1.64
N PRO A 36 -1.04 -18.87 0.61
CA PRO A 36 -0.96 -18.40 -0.77
C PRO A 36 -2.26 -17.68 -1.15
N PHE A 37 -2.19 -16.37 -1.39
CA PHE A 37 -3.38 -15.55 -1.61
C PHE A 37 -3.82 -15.59 -3.07
N ARG A 38 -5.13 -15.80 -3.30
CA ARG A 38 -5.74 -15.98 -4.63
C ARG A 38 -6.42 -14.71 -5.20
N TYR A 39 -6.35 -13.56 -4.53
CA TYR A 39 -7.13 -12.38 -4.96
C TYR A 39 -6.75 -11.78 -6.31
N ALA A 40 -5.58 -12.12 -6.88
CA ALA A 40 -5.26 -11.72 -8.25
C ALA A 40 -6.24 -12.29 -9.29
N SER A 41 -6.95 -13.38 -8.97
CA SER A 41 -7.97 -14.01 -9.82
C SER A 41 -9.41 -13.78 -9.32
N ASP A 42 -9.60 -13.14 -8.17
CA ASP A 42 -10.91 -12.93 -7.56
C ASP A 42 -11.04 -11.50 -7.02
N LEU A 43 -11.37 -10.59 -7.94
CA LEU A 43 -11.58 -9.17 -7.65
C LEU A 43 -12.78 -8.90 -6.73
N PRO A 44 -13.93 -9.58 -6.87
CA PRO A 44 -15.02 -9.45 -5.91
C PRO A 44 -14.56 -9.71 -4.47
N SER A 45 -13.81 -10.78 -4.23
CA SER A 45 -13.34 -11.07 -2.88
C SER A 45 -12.28 -10.09 -2.39
N LEU A 46 -11.46 -9.51 -3.29
CA LEU A 46 -10.56 -8.41 -2.93
C LEU A 46 -11.33 -7.18 -2.45
N ILE A 47 -12.34 -6.75 -3.22
CA ILE A 47 -13.18 -5.58 -2.92
C ILE A 47 -13.87 -5.78 -1.56
N ALA A 48 -14.44 -6.96 -1.33
CA ALA A 48 -15.14 -7.29 -0.10
C ALA A 48 -14.22 -7.45 1.14
N SER A 49 -12.91 -7.56 0.93
CA SER A 49 -11.90 -7.83 1.97
C SER A 49 -10.91 -6.67 2.16
N TRP A 50 -11.04 -5.58 1.39
CA TRP A 50 -10.03 -4.54 1.39
C TRP A 50 -10.06 -3.68 2.65
N ASP A 51 -11.21 -3.09 2.95
CA ASP A 51 -11.36 -2.04 3.94
C ASP A 51 -12.68 -2.18 4.69
N ASP A 52 -12.61 -2.18 6.02
CA ASP A 52 -13.75 -2.29 6.92
C ASP A 52 -14.59 -1.03 7.02
N HIS A 53 -14.14 0.09 6.44
CA HIS A 53 -14.98 1.27 6.20
C HIS A 53 -15.93 1.10 5.01
N SER A 54 -15.69 0.13 4.14
CA SER A 54 -16.43 0.00 2.88
C SER A 54 -17.83 -0.59 3.09
N PRO A 55 -18.87 -0.12 2.38
CA PRO A 55 -20.15 -0.83 2.32
C PRO A 55 -20.00 -2.22 1.68
N ASP A 56 -18.96 -2.44 0.88
CA ASP A 56 -18.65 -3.74 0.29
C ASP A 56 -18.01 -4.72 1.29
N TRP A 57 -17.63 -4.26 2.49
CA TRP A 57 -16.95 -5.07 3.50
C TRP A 57 -17.78 -6.29 3.88
N ASN A 58 -17.34 -7.45 3.41
CA ASN A 58 -18.00 -8.74 3.64
C ASN A 58 -16.95 -9.86 3.64
N PRO A 59 -16.12 -9.95 4.70
CA PRO A 59 -15.05 -10.94 4.77
C PRO A 59 -15.65 -12.36 4.80
N THR A 60 -15.18 -13.21 3.90
CA THR A 60 -15.67 -14.59 3.76
C THR A 60 -15.30 -15.47 4.96
N THR A 61 -15.97 -16.62 5.13
CA THR A 61 -15.65 -17.53 6.24
C THR A 61 -14.21 -18.08 6.16
N ASP A 62 -13.67 -18.26 4.96
CA ASP A 62 -12.31 -18.70 4.68
C ASP A 62 -11.27 -17.55 4.68
N TYR A 63 -11.62 -16.39 5.24
CA TYR A 63 -10.78 -15.19 5.25
C TYR A 63 -9.33 -15.46 5.66
N PRO A 64 -8.35 -14.96 4.89
CA PRO A 64 -6.95 -15.36 4.99
C PRO A 64 -6.27 -15.08 6.33
N ILE A 65 -6.59 -13.95 6.96
CA ILE A 65 -5.97 -13.53 8.23
C ILE A 65 -7.05 -13.18 9.23
N LYS A 66 -7.13 -13.98 10.29
CA LYS A 66 -7.95 -13.72 11.46
C LYS A 66 -7.07 -13.72 12.70
N ILE A 67 -7.19 -12.69 13.53
CA ILE A 67 -6.51 -12.62 14.83
C ILE A 67 -7.59 -12.64 15.90
N TYR A 68 -7.50 -13.60 16.82
CA TYR A 68 -8.53 -13.86 17.84
C TYR A 68 -9.96 -13.97 17.25
N GLY A 69 -10.07 -14.56 16.06
CA GLY A 69 -11.35 -14.74 15.35
C GLY A 69 -11.82 -13.54 14.53
N ARG A 70 -11.19 -12.36 14.66
CA ARG A 70 -11.55 -11.16 13.89
C ARG A 70 -10.81 -11.10 12.54
N PRO A 71 -11.51 -11.00 11.39
CA PRO A 71 -10.89 -10.75 10.10
C PRO A 71 -10.11 -9.43 10.08
N ILE A 72 -8.89 -9.45 9.52
CA ILE A 72 -8.05 -8.26 9.40
C ILE A 72 -8.16 -7.69 7.96
N PRO A 73 -8.70 -6.48 7.76
CA PRO A 73 -8.79 -5.84 6.44
C PRO A 73 -7.44 -5.83 5.71
N ILE A 74 -7.44 -6.13 4.41
CA ILE A 74 -6.20 -6.17 3.61
C ILE A 74 -5.47 -4.82 3.64
N ARG A 75 -6.20 -3.71 3.71
CA ARG A 75 -5.62 -2.36 3.88
C ARG A 75 -4.68 -2.27 5.09
N LEU A 76 -5.00 -2.97 6.19
CA LEU A 76 -4.21 -2.96 7.43
C LEU A 76 -3.01 -3.93 7.41
N TRP A 77 -2.83 -4.72 6.34
CA TRP A 77 -1.75 -5.72 6.30
C TRP A 77 -0.35 -5.09 6.31
N LYS A 78 -0.18 -3.90 5.72
CA LYS A 78 1.08 -3.14 5.82
C LYS A 78 1.43 -2.88 7.28
N ASP A 79 0.48 -2.38 8.07
CA ASP A 79 0.69 -2.13 9.51
C ASP A 79 0.90 -3.41 10.30
N LEU A 80 0.13 -4.47 9.99
CA LEU A 80 0.24 -5.78 10.62
C LEU A 80 1.66 -6.34 10.48
N TYR A 81 2.22 -6.34 9.27
CA TYR A 81 3.52 -6.95 9.01
C TYR A 81 4.70 -6.00 9.27
N CYS A 82 4.60 -4.71 8.97
CA CYS A 82 5.71 -3.76 9.24
C CYS A 82 5.99 -3.60 10.74
N ARG A 83 4.98 -3.73 11.60
CA ARG A 83 5.15 -3.65 13.06
C ARG A 83 5.65 -4.98 13.64
N ASN A 84 5.51 -6.07 12.89
CA ASN A 84 5.94 -7.40 13.30
C ASN A 84 7.37 -7.71 12.83
N LYS A 85 8.36 -7.43 13.67
CA LYS A 85 9.79 -7.75 13.39
C LYS A 85 10.08 -9.25 13.29
N ALA A 86 9.16 -10.12 13.70
CA ALA A 86 9.35 -11.57 13.64
C ALA A 86 9.11 -12.16 12.23
N LEU A 87 8.40 -11.43 11.35
CA LEU A 87 8.02 -11.90 10.00
C LEU A 87 8.49 -10.93 8.87
N PRO A 88 9.80 -10.64 8.77
CA PRO A 88 10.31 -9.68 7.78
C PRO A 88 10.29 -10.21 6.34
N THR A 89 10.18 -11.52 6.14
CA THR A 89 10.26 -12.16 4.82
C THR A 89 8.89 -12.19 4.13
N GLU A 90 7.84 -12.38 4.90
CA GLU A 90 6.45 -12.43 4.47
C GLU A 90 6.02 -11.09 3.86
N TRP A 91 6.32 -9.97 4.54
CA TRP A 91 6.06 -8.65 3.98
C TRP A 91 6.83 -8.43 2.68
N LYS A 92 8.10 -8.84 2.60
CA LYS A 92 8.89 -8.66 1.37
C LYS A 92 8.25 -9.36 0.18
N GLN A 93 7.67 -10.55 0.38
CA GLN A 93 6.97 -11.29 -0.66
C GLN A 93 5.61 -10.65 -1.01
N LEU A 94 4.88 -10.18 0.00
CA LEU A 94 3.53 -9.62 -0.15
C LEU A 94 3.52 -8.17 -0.65
N LYS A 95 4.56 -7.39 -0.35
CA LYS A 95 4.59 -5.92 -0.58
C LYS A 95 4.24 -5.54 -2.01
N HIS A 96 4.76 -6.29 -2.99
CA HIS A 96 4.51 -6.00 -4.39
C HIS A 96 3.03 -6.15 -4.75
N VAL A 97 2.44 -7.32 -4.46
CA VAL A 97 1.04 -7.60 -4.80
C VAL A 97 0.06 -6.75 -3.96
N TRP A 98 0.38 -6.50 -2.69
CA TRP A 98 -0.37 -5.57 -1.85
C TRP A 98 -0.36 -4.15 -2.44
N GLY A 99 0.78 -3.71 -2.97
CA GLY A 99 0.88 -2.44 -3.69
C GLY A 99 -0.04 -2.40 -4.90
N LEU A 100 -0.14 -3.47 -5.69
CA LEU A 100 -1.08 -3.55 -6.82
C LEU A 100 -2.54 -3.50 -6.35
N TRP A 101 -2.89 -4.22 -5.28
CA TRP A 101 -4.23 -4.18 -4.70
C TRP A 101 -4.61 -2.78 -4.20
N ARG A 102 -3.68 -2.10 -3.53
CA ARG A 102 -3.88 -0.72 -3.07
C ARG A 102 -4.23 0.22 -4.22
N GLU A 103 -3.49 0.13 -5.32
CA GLU A 103 -3.69 1.00 -6.48
C GLU A 103 -4.99 0.70 -7.20
N PHE A 104 -5.32 -0.58 -7.34
CA PHE A 104 -6.63 -1.01 -7.83
C PHE A 104 -7.75 -0.45 -6.97
N MET A 105 -7.68 -0.65 -5.65
CA MET A 105 -8.73 -0.21 -4.72
C MET A 105 -8.84 1.31 -4.66
N LYS A 106 -7.72 2.04 -4.72
CA LYS A 106 -7.72 3.50 -4.85
C LYS A 106 -8.46 3.95 -6.10
N SER A 107 -8.22 3.31 -7.25
CA SER A 107 -8.94 3.63 -8.48
C SER A 107 -10.41 3.20 -8.44
N TYR A 108 -10.73 2.09 -7.78
CA TYR A 108 -12.10 1.58 -7.63
C TYR A 108 -12.95 2.48 -6.74
N GLN A 109 -12.40 2.90 -5.60
CA GLN A 109 -13.09 3.75 -4.62
C GLN A 109 -13.18 5.23 -5.04
N ALA A 110 -12.41 5.66 -6.05
CA ALA A 110 -12.45 7.04 -6.56
C ALA A 110 -13.68 7.35 -7.42
N VAL A 111 -14.40 6.33 -7.87
CA VAL A 111 -15.58 6.45 -8.75
C VAL A 111 -16.66 5.46 -8.32
N THR A 112 -17.81 5.47 -8.98
CA THR A 112 -18.84 4.44 -8.75
C THR A 112 -18.39 3.09 -9.32
N PRO A 113 -18.85 1.95 -8.76
CA PRO A 113 -18.55 0.63 -9.34
C PRO A 113 -18.93 0.51 -10.83
N ASP A 114 -20.06 1.11 -11.22
CA ASP A 114 -20.53 1.08 -12.61
C ASP A 114 -19.59 1.86 -13.53
N ASP A 115 -19.15 3.05 -13.13
CA ASP A 115 -18.19 3.83 -13.91
C ASP A 115 -16.81 3.13 -13.99
N PHE A 116 -16.38 2.52 -12.89
CA PHE A 116 -15.15 1.73 -12.87
C PHE A 116 -15.22 0.57 -13.87
N TRP A 117 -16.28 -0.25 -13.78
CA TRP A 117 -16.41 -1.41 -14.64
C TRP A 117 -16.72 -1.05 -16.09
N LYS A 118 -17.40 0.07 -16.36
CA LYS A 118 -17.56 0.62 -17.70
C LYS A 118 -16.21 0.94 -18.35
N ARG A 119 -15.25 1.46 -17.58
CA ARG A 119 -13.89 1.73 -18.04
C ARG A 119 -13.06 0.46 -18.20
N PHE A 120 -13.19 -0.48 -17.27
CA PHE A 120 -12.36 -1.69 -17.21
C PHE A 120 -13.09 -2.96 -17.67
N SER A 121 -13.85 -2.83 -18.76
CA SER A 121 -14.48 -3.96 -19.45
C SER A 121 -14.28 -3.87 -20.96
N HIS A 122 -14.27 -5.02 -21.63
CA HIS A 122 -14.37 -5.12 -23.07
C HIS A 122 -15.75 -4.63 -23.54
N GLY A 123 -15.88 -4.29 -24.83
CA GLY A 123 -17.17 -3.90 -25.41
C GLY A 123 -18.27 -4.96 -25.30
N SER A 124 -17.90 -6.22 -25.05
CA SER A 124 -18.83 -7.33 -24.75
C SER A 124 -19.37 -7.33 -23.31
N GLY A 125 -18.90 -6.43 -22.43
CA GLY A 125 -19.23 -6.41 -21.01
C GLY A 125 -18.34 -7.30 -20.14
N GLN A 126 -17.41 -8.06 -20.73
CA GLN A 126 -16.44 -8.85 -19.96
C GLN A 126 -15.41 -7.95 -19.30
N ARG A 127 -15.25 -8.06 -17.97
CA ARG A 127 -14.25 -7.30 -17.20
C ARG A 127 -12.82 -7.67 -17.61
N PHE A 128 -11.92 -6.69 -17.57
CA PHE A 128 -10.49 -6.92 -17.77
C PHE A 128 -9.90 -7.79 -16.65
N SER A 129 -8.81 -8.49 -16.95
CA SER A 129 -8.04 -9.20 -15.92
C SER A 129 -7.40 -8.20 -14.95
N PHE A 130 -7.15 -8.64 -13.71
CA PHE A 130 -6.43 -7.82 -12.72
C PHE A 130 -5.07 -7.33 -13.23
N SER A 131 -4.34 -8.19 -13.96
CA SER A 131 -3.05 -7.82 -14.55
C SER A 131 -3.19 -6.69 -15.56
N LEU A 132 -4.19 -6.76 -16.44
CA LEU A 132 -4.44 -5.72 -17.45
C LEU A 132 -4.84 -4.40 -16.79
N ILE A 133 -5.75 -4.43 -15.80
CA ILE A 133 -6.13 -3.23 -15.03
C ILE A 133 -4.89 -2.64 -14.34
N SER A 134 -4.08 -3.48 -13.68
CA SER A 134 -2.87 -3.05 -12.99
C SER A 134 -1.84 -2.41 -13.94
N ASP A 135 -1.69 -2.95 -15.14
CA ASP A 135 -0.79 -2.40 -16.15
C ASP A 135 -1.29 -1.05 -16.69
N ILE A 136 -2.59 -0.91 -16.92
CA ILE A 136 -3.21 0.37 -17.31
C ILE A 136 -2.96 1.42 -16.21
N LEU A 137 -3.31 1.12 -14.96
CA LEU A 137 -3.10 2.03 -13.82
C LEU A 137 -1.62 2.38 -13.60
N ARG A 138 -0.71 1.43 -13.83
CA ARG A 138 0.73 1.68 -13.76
C ARG A 138 1.19 2.65 -14.85
N ASN A 139 0.72 2.48 -16.08
CA ASN A 139 1.12 3.33 -17.20
C ASN A 139 0.56 4.75 -17.06
N GLU A 140 -0.65 4.89 -16.53
CA GLU A 140 -1.24 6.19 -16.20
C GLU A 140 -0.42 6.93 -15.14
N ARG A 141 -0.07 6.26 -14.03
CA ARG A 141 0.80 6.86 -13.01
C ARG A 141 2.16 7.27 -13.56
N LYS A 142 2.78 6.45 -14.42
CA LYS A 142 4.03 6.82 -15.09
C LYS A 142 3.89 8.09 -15.92
N LYS A 143 2.76 8.24 -16.62
CA LYS A 143 2.46 9.43 -17.41
C LYS A 143 2.27 10.66 -16.50
N ASP A 144 1.47 10.51 -15.44
CA ASP A 144 1.23 11.58 -14.47
C ASP A 144 2.53 12.03 -13.77
N ASP A 145 3.38 11.08 -13.38
CA ASP A 145 4.68 11.35 -12.78
C ASP A 145 5.62 12.05 -13.78
N ALA A 146 5.62 11.65 -15.05
CA ALA A 146 6.39 12.34 -16.09
C ALA A 146 5.90 13.77 -16.31
N ASP A 147 4.58 13.99 -16.31
CA ASP A 147 3.98 15.32 -16.44
C ASP A 147 4.29 16.22 -15.24
N LEU A 148 4.24 15.68 -14.02
CA LEU A 148 4.65 16.39 -12.81
C LEU A 148 6.15 16.68 -12.76
N ALA A 149 6.99 15.74 -13.20
CA ALA A 149 8.43 15.96 -13.28
C ALA A 149 8.76 17.08 -14.27
N ARG A 150 8.11 17.08 -15.44
CA ARG A 150 8.23 18.17 -16.42
C ARG A 150 7.74 19.49 -15.87
N LYS A 151 6.64 19.50 -15.12
CA LYS A 151 6.13 20.69 -14.43
C LYS A 151 7.15 21.21 -13.41
N ALA A 152 7.76 20.33 -12.63
CA ALA A 152 8.82 20.68 -11.68
C ALA A 152 10.05 21.29 -12.38
N ILE A 153 10.51 20.68 -13.48
CA ILE A 153 11.64 21.22 -14.26
C ILE A 153 11.32 22.63 -14.76
N ASN A 154 10.15 22.82 -15.36
CA ASN A 154 9.74 24.12 -15.89
C ASN A 154 9.57 25.19 -14.80
N GLU A 155 8.99 24.83 -13.66
CA GLU A 155 8.70 25.79 -12.59
C GLU A 155 9.97 26.21 -11.82
N TYR A 156 10.87 25.27 -11.55
CA TYR A 156 12.08 25.55 -10.77
C TYR A 156 13.23 26.05 -11.64
N GLY A 157 13.25 25.76 -12.95
CA GLY A 157 14.23 26.27 -13.91
C GLY A 157 15.66 26.06 -13.43
N ASP A 158 16.44 27.13 -13.34
CA ASP A 158 17.83 27.10 -12.88
C ASP A 158 18.00 26.59 -11.43
N ARG A 159 16.95 26.69 -10.62
CA ARG A 159 16.93 26.15 -9.24
C ARG A 159 16.61 24.66 -9.20
N PHE A 160 16.22 24.04 -10.31
CA PHE A 160 15.78 22.64 -10.33
C PHE A 160 16.84 21.72 -9.74
N THR A 161 18.10 21.81 -10.20
CA THR A 161 19.20 20.99 -9.68
C THR A 161 19.35 21.16 -8.17
N LYS A 162 19.26 22.39 -7.65
CA LYS A 162 19.36 22.67 -6.21
C LYS A 162 18.20 22.07 -5.40
N GLU A 163 16.98 22.14 -5.94
CA GLU A 163 15.76 21.73 -5.25
C GLU A 163 15.43 20.24 -5.40
N PHE A 164 15.90 19.63 -6.50
CA PHE A 164 15.69 18.24 -6.92
C PHE A 164 17.03 17.57 -7.17
N GLY A 165 17.96 17.72 -6.23
CA GLY A 165 19.22 17.01 -6.24
C GLY A 165 19.51 16.36 -4.91
N TYR A 166 20.57 15.57 -4.88
CA TYR A 166 21.04 14.88 -3.69
C TYR A 166 22.57 14.85 -3.65
N ALA A 167 23.13 14.70 -2.46
CA ALA A 167 24.56 14.52 -2.30
C ALA A 167 25.01 13.20 -2.94
N GLY A 168 26.03 13.27 -3.80
CA GLY A 168 26.69 12.09 -4.35
C GLY A 168 27.32 11.23 -3.26
N ARG A 169 27.70 9.98 -3.59
CA ARG A 169 28.19 8.98 -2.62
C ARG A 169 29.31 9.47 -1.69
N ASN A 170 30.14 10.42 -2.15
CA ASN A 170 31.27 10.94 -1.39
C ASN A 170 31.00 12.35 -0.80
N GLY A 171 29.77 12.86 -0.89
CA GLY A 171 29.39 14.20 -0.41
C GLY A 171 29.97 15.38 -1.21
N GLN A 172 30.87 15.12 -2.16
CA GLN A 172 31.62 16.13 -2.91
C GLN A 172 30.91 16.64 -4.16
N SER A 173 29.87 15.95 -4.64
CA SER A 173 29.09 16.36 -5.79
C SER A 173 27.61 16.48 -5.45
N TRP A 174 26.95 17.45 -6.08
CA TRP A 174 25.50 17.56 -6.05
C TRP A 174 24.95 16.97 -7.35
N VAL A 175 24.15 15.91 -7.23
CA VAL A 175 23.65 15.14 -8.38
C VAL A 175 22.18 15.50 -8.61
N THR A 176 21.85 15.91 -9.83
CA THR A 176 20.47 16.17 -10.24
C THR A 176 19.68 14.87 -10.28
N MET A 177 18.44 14.90 -9.79
CA MET A 177 17.53 13.78 -9.85
C MET A 177 16.99 13.61 -11.28
N GLU A 178 17.07 12.40 -11.82
CA GLU A 178 16.58 12.07 -13.18
C GLU A 178 15.33 11.18 -13.16
N ASP A 179 15.10 10.46 -12.05
CA ASP A 179 13.96 9.57 -11.90
C ASP A 179 12.67 10.38 -11.75
N THR A 180 11.85 10.38 -12.80
CA THR A 180 10.55 11.07 -12.86
C THR A 180 9.63 10.77 -11.69
N THR A 181 9.65 9.54 -11.18
CA THR A 181 8.83 9.12 -10.02
C THR A 181 9.29 9.85 -8.76
N LYS A 182 10.61 9.91 -8.54
CA LYS A 182 11.19 10.59 -7.37
C LYS A 182 11.02 12.11 -7.48
N ILE A 183 11.16 12.67 -8.68
CA ILE A 183 10.93 14.10 -8.94
C ILE A 183 9.46 14.43 -8.66
N ALA A 184 8.51 13.68 -9.20
CA ALA A 184 7.08 13.89 -8.99
C ALA A 184 6.70 13.79 -7.51
N ARG A 185 7.24 12.80 -6.78
CA ARG A 185 7.04 12.66 -5.34
C ARG A 185 7.54 13.88 -4.56
N LEU A 186 8.78 14.32 -4.81
CA LEU A 186 9.34 15.48 -4.12
C LEU A 186 8.58 16.76 -4.48
N TYR A 187 8.12 16.87 -5.73
CA TYR A 187 7.32 18.00 -6.18
C TYR A 187 5.97 18.05 -5.46
N ARG A 188 5.24 16.93 -5.36
CA ARG A 188 4.00 16.83 -4.56
C ARG A 188 4.22 17.28 -3.11
N GLN A 189 5.31 16.80 -2.49
CA GLN A 189 5.67 17.17 -1.12
C GLN A 189 5.92 18.68 -0.97
N LYS A 190 6.71 19.26 -1.88
CA LYS A 190 7.00 20.71 -1.88
C LYS A 190 5.75 21.56 -2.12
N LYS A 191 4.75 21.01 -2.81
CA LYS A 191 3.46 21.66 -3.08
C LYS A 191 2.39 21.44 -2.02
N GLY A 192 2.69 20.68 -0.96
CA GLY A 192 1.69 20.32 0.05
C GLY A 192 0.58 19.43 -0.52
N MET A 193 0.80 18.77 -1.66
CA MET A 193 -0.11 17.76 -2.19
C MET A 193 0.14 16.49 -1.37
N GLU A 194 -0.93 15.83 -0.90
CA GLU A 194 -0.80 14.60 -0.10
C GLU A 194 0.13 13.60 -0.79
N CYS A 195 1.29 13.38 -0.18
CA CYS A 195 2.20 12.31 -0.55
C CYS A 195 1.76 11.07 0.20
N ASP A 196 1.07 10.18 -0.51
CA ASP A 196 0.88 8.80 -0.07
C ASP A 196 2.26 8.18 0.26
N ASN A 197 2.48 7.84 1.53
CA ASN A 197 3.74 7.20 1.95
C ASN A 197 3.77 5.74 1.44
N ASP A 198 4.52 5.51 0.36
CA ASP A 198 4.88 4.18 -0.18
C ASP A 198 5.40 3.19 0.88
#